data_AF-A0A918N0J7-F1
#
_entry.id   AF-A0A918N0J7-F1
#
_cell.length_a   1.000
_cell.length_b   1.000
_cell.length_c   1.000
_cell.angle_alpha   90.00
_cell.angle_beta   90.00
_cell.angle_gamma   90.00
#
_symmetry.space_group_name_H-M   'P 1'
#
loop_
_entity.id
_entity.type
_entity.pdbx_description
1 polymer ?
#
loop_
_entity_poly.entity_id
_entity_poly.type
_entity_poly.pdbx_seq_one_letter_code
_entity_poly.pdbx_strand_id
1 'polypeptide(L)'
;MIFEFIPVSAFTLMVVLVVYSLFAQKVTVFSVVLFVQFFMEMLHQGIELYVGEIDGTLPAHLINFFWYMSFAVTDILIIFVLFRLIRLFKLRADWLVKAVAGSYAMYALIQLSRYIDRMLLETNILGAFYRAAIINLNNIVVLMLVCYLILELVGFVRKKHSDTQIY
;
A
#
# COMPACT_ATOMS: atom_id res chain seq x y z
N MET A 1 17.86 11.38 14.27
CA MET A 1 17.31 11.99 13.05
C MET A 1 16.96 11.00 11.92
N ILE A 2 17.31 9.69 11.99
CA ILE A 2 16.90 8.69 10.97
C ILE A 2 15.52 8.07 11.27
N PHE A 3 15.13 8.00 12.55
CA PHE A 3 13.86 7.38 12.98
C PHE A 3 12.62 8.29 12.89
N GLU A 4 12.77 9.58 12.58
CA GLU A 4 11.61 10.50 12.42
C GLU A 4 10.93 10.39 11.04
N PHE A 5 11.53 9.66 10.10
CA PHE A 5 11.07 9.66 8.70
C PHE A 5 10.35 8.40 8.25
N ILE A 6 10.33 7.30 9.02
CA ILE A 6 9.65 6.08 8.57
C ILE A 6 8.17 6.14 8.97
N PRO A 7 7.23 6.17 8.01
CA PRO A 7 5.81 6.11 8.32
C PRO A 7 5.50 4.86 9.15
N VAL A 8 4.63 5.01 10.16
CA VAL A 8 4.23 3.89 11.04
C VAL A 8 3.65 2.73 10.23
N SER A 9 2.97 3.02 9.11
CA SER A 9 2.47 2.03 8.14
C SER A 9 3.62 1.21 7.53
N ALA A 10 4.64 1.87 6.99
CA ALA A 10 5.80 1.22 6.38
C ALA A 10 6.55 0.34 7.38
N PHE A 11 6.79 0.84 8.59
CA PHE A 11 7.43 0.06 9.66
C PHE A 11 6.58 -1.16 10.05
N THR A 12 5.27 -0.98 10.20
CA THR A 12 4.34 -2.07 10.53
C THR A 12 4.34 -3.13 9.43
N LEU A 13 4.28 -2.74 8.17
CA LEU A 13 4.32 -3.66 7.03
C LEU A 13 5.67 -4.39 6.93
N MET A 14 6.78 -3.72 7.23
CA MET A 14 8.09 -4.36 7.34
C MET A 14 8.08 -5.46 8.41
N VAL A 15 7.55 -5.17 9.60
CA VAL A 15 7.43 -6.16 10.68
C VAL A 15 6.53 -7.32 10.25
N VAL A 16 5.37 -7.04 9.66
CA VAL A 16 4.45 -8.07 9.16
C VAL A 16 5.11 -8.94 8.09
N LEU A 17 5.91 -8.35 7.19
CA LEU A 17 6.65 -9.06 6.16
C LEU A 17 7.72 -9.96 6.74
N VAL A 18 8.52 -9.47 7.68
CA VAL A 18 9.55 -10.26 8.37
C VAL A 18 8.91 -11.40 9.13
N VAL A 19 7.90 -11.12 9.96
CA VAL A 19 7.19 -12.15 10.72
C VAL A 19 6.61 -13.20 9.79
N TYR A 20 5.86 -12.81 8.74
CA TYR A 20 5.28 -13.77 7.81
C TYR A 20 6.35 -14.65 7.15
N SER A 21 7.46 -14.06 6.73
CA SER A 21 8.56 -14.77 6.03
C SER A 21 9.27 -15.80 6.92
N LEU A 22 9.24 -15.64 8.25
CA LEU A 22 9.79 -16.62 9.18
C LEU A 22 8.94 -17.89 9.29
N PHE A 23 7.63 -17.81 9.03
CA PHE A 23 6.71 -18.95 9.13
C PHE A 23 6.32 -19.53 7.77
N ALA A 24 6.22 -18.69 6.74
CA ALA A 24 5.79 -19.11 5.43
C ALA A 24 6.90 -19.87 4.68
N GLN A 25 6.64 -21.13 4.34
CA GLN A 25 7.59 -21.96 3.59
C GLN A 25 7.49 -21.80 2.07
N LYS A 26 6.43 -21.15 1.57
CA LYS A 26 6.13 -21.00 0.15
C LYS A 26 5.57 -19.61 -0.12
N VAL A 27 5.75 -19.14 -1.35
CA VAL A 27 5.10 -17.91 -1.83
C VAL A 27 3.59 -18.14 -1.88
N THR A 28 2.85 -17.30 -1.17
CA THR A 28 1.39 -17.27 -1.11
C THR A 28 0.85 -15.97 -1.68
N VAL A 29 -0.47 -15.91 -1.89
CA VAL A 29 -1.16 -14.66 -2.27
C VAL A 29 -0.86 -13.55 -1.25
N PHE A 30 -0.93 -13.87 0.04
CA PHE A 30 -0.63 -12.91 1.11
C PHE A 30 0.81 -12.40 1.03
N SER A 31 1.82 -13.25 0.81
CA SER A 31 3.21 -12.76 0.64
C SER A 31 3.37 -11.80 -0.53
N VAL A 32 2.69 -12.07 -1.66
CA VAL A 32 2.76 -11.20 -2.84
C VAL A 32 2.09 -9.86 -2.54
N VAL A 33 0.90 -9.87 -1.96
CA VAL A 33 0.18 -8.65 -1.57
C VAL A 33 1.00 -7.83 -0.58
N LEU A 34 1.57 -8.46 0.44
CA LEU A 34 2.34 -7.81 1.48
C LEU A 34 3.63 -7.20 0.93
N PHE A 35 4.34 -7.93 0.07
CA PHE A 35 5.52 -7.42 -0.61
C PHE A 35 5.19 -6.20 -1.48
N VAL A 36 4.11 -6.28 -2.27
CA VAL A 36 3.66 -5.17 -3.13
C VAL A 36 3.27 -3.96 -2.30
N GLN A 37 2.51 -4.14 -1.21
CA GLN A 37 2.11 -3.06 -0.32
C GLN A 37 3.34 -2.38 0.31
N PHE A 38 4.28 -3.16 0.83
CA PHE A 38 5.50 -2.63 1.43
C PHE A 38 6.33 -1.86 0.41
N PHE A 39 6.54 -2.42 -0.78
CA PHE A 39 7.25 -1.74 -1.86
C PHE A 39 6.58 -0.44 -2.25
N MET A 40 5.25 -0.42 -2.29
CA MET A 40 4.49 0.75 -2.65
C MET A 40 4.61 1.88 -1.63
N GLU A 41 4.53 1.56 -0.33
CA GLU A 41 4.76 2.55 0.74
C GLU A 41 6.15 3.17 0.62
N MET A 42 7.17 2.35 0.33
CA MET A 42 8.52 2.86 0.13
C MET A 42 8.62 3.78 -1.10
N LEU A 43 7.95 3.43 -2.19
CA LEU A 43 7.91 4.25 -3.41
C LEU A 43 7.20 5.59 -3.14
N HIS A 44 6.06 5.56 -2.47
CA HIS A 44 5.27 6.74 -2.09
C HIS A 44 6.05 7.67 -1.16
N GLN A 45 6.76 7.11 -0.18
CA GLN A 45 7.65 7.88 0.69
C GLN A 45 8.79 8.53 -0.12
N GLY A 46 9.37 7.80 -1.09
CA GLY A 46 10.38 8.36 -2.00
C GLY A 46 9.84 9.51 -2.84
N ILE A 47 8.61 9.40 -3.35
CA ILE A 47 7.93 10.48 -4.08
C ILE A 47 7.69 11.68 -3.18
N GLU A 48 7.18 11.49 -1.96
CA GLU A 48 6.94 12.56 -1.00
C GLU A 48 8.21 13.33 -0.67
N LEU A 49 9.30 12.61 -0.37
CA LEU A 49 10.61 13.21 -0.10
C LEU A 49 11.12 14.00 -1.31
N TYR A 50 11.05 13.41 -2.51
CA TYR A 50 11.50 14.07 -3.74
C TYR A 50 10.69 15.33 -4.04
N VAL A 51 9.35 15.26 -3.95
CA VAL A 51 8.49 16.44 -4.20
C VAL A 51 8.71 17.51 -3.12
N GLY A 52 8.94 17.12 -1.87
CA GLY A 52 9.29 18.03 -0.80
C GLY A 52 10.63 18.73 -1.01
N GLU A 53 11.63 18.05 -1.57
CA GLU A 53 12.94 18.62 -1.89
C GLU A 53 12.87 19.70 -2.99
N ILE A 54 12.02 19.49 -4.00
CA ILE A 54 11.84 20.46 -5.09
C ILE A 54 10.84 21.57 -4.75
N ASP A 55 10.14 21.50 -3.62
CA ASP A 55 9.19 22.54 -3.20
C ASP A 55 9.91 23.87 -2.95
N GLY A 56 9.34 24.96 -3.48
CA GLY A 56 9.99 26.27 -3.52
C GLY A 56 11.04 26.47 -4.63
N THR A 57 11.47 25.41 -5.31
CA THR A 57 12.38 25.53 -6.49
C THR A 57 11.61 25.64 -7.81
N LEU A 58 10.42 25.05 -7.88
CA LEU A 58 9.54 25.11 -9.06
C LEU A 58 8.26 25.90 -8.76
N PRO A 59 7.58 26.43 -9.79
CA PRO A 59 6.25 26.98 -9.65
C PRO A 59 5.27 26.01 -8.98
N ALA A 60 4.42 26.51 -8.08
CA ALA A 60 3.50 25.69 -7.28
C ALA A 60 2.58 24.78 -8.11
N HIS A 61 2.20 25.19 -9.32
CA HIS A 61 1.39 24.36 -10.21
C HIS A 61 2.16 23.10 -10.69
N LEU A 62 3.47 23.19 -10.94
CA LEU A 62 4.28 22.02 -11.29
C LEU A 62 4.45 21.10 -10.09
N ILE A 63 4.67 21.65 -8.89
CA ILE A 63 4.75 20.86 -7.65
C ILE A 63 3.45 20.08 -7.43
N ASN A 64 2.30 20.73 -7.54
CA ASN A 64 0.99 20.07 -7.41
C ASN A 64 0.78 19.01 -8.50
N PHE A 65 1.20 19.28 -9.74
CA PHE A 65 1.15 18.29 -10.81
C PHE A 65 1.98 17.06 -10.48
N PHE A 66 3.26 17.23 -10.10
CA PHE A 66 4.13 16.11 -9.73
C PHE A 66 3.60 15.34 -8.53
N TRP A 67 3.07 16.04 -7.52
CA TRP A 67 2.43 15.42 -6.37
C TRP A 67 1.29 14.51 -6.82
N TYR A 68 0.20 15.06 -7.35
CA TYR A 68 -1.01 14.28 -7.62
C TYR A 68 -0.80 13.24 -8.73
N MET A 69 -0.07 13.57 -9.80
CA MET A 69 0.12 12.65 -10.92
C MET A 69 1.06 11.50 -10.58
N SER A 70 2.14 11.72 -9.81
CA SER A 70 3.06 10.64 -9.46
C SER A 70 2.36 9.61 -8.56
N PHE A 71 1.60 10.06 -7.57
CA PHE A 71 0.78 9.16 -6.74
C PHE A 71 -0.27 8.41 -7.58
N ALA A 72 -1.07 9.12 -8.39
CA ALA A 72 -2.11 8.47 -9.20
C ALA A 72 -1.55 7.44 -10.21
N VAL A 73 -0.46 7.77 -10.90
CA VAL A 73 0.17 6.88 -11.88
C VAL A 73 0.74 5.65 -11.20
N THR A 74 1.44 5.82 -10.08
CA THR A 74 2.00 4.68 -9.35
C THR A 74 0.92 3.78 -8.77
N ASP A 75 -0.18 4.35 -8.24
CA ASP A 75 -1.33 3.58 -7.74
C ASP A 75 -2.01 2.74 -8.84
N ILE A 76 -2.09 3.27 -10.06
CA ILE A 76 -2.59 2.50 -11.20
C ILE A 76 -1.59 1.42 -11.61
N LEU A 77 -0.30 1.76 -11.69
CA LEU A 77 0.77 0.85 -12.08
C LEU A 77 0.86 -0.35 -11.12
N ILE A 78 0.73 -0.11 -9.81
CA ILE A 78 0.89 -1.16 -8.81
C ILE A 78 -0.22 -2.22 -8.89
N ILE A 79 -1.42 -1.85 -9.33
CA ILE A 79 -2.51 -2.81 -9.61
C ILE A 79 -2.07 -3.78 -10.72
N PHE A 80 -1.50 -3.27 -11.81
CA PHE A 80 -0.99 -4.11 -12.90
C PHE A 80 0.15 -5.01 -12.42
N VAL A 81 1.09 -4.48 -11.63
CA VAL A 81 2.19 -5.25 -11.04
C VAL A 81 1.65 -6.35 -10.14
N LEU A 82 0.70 -6.05 -9.26
CA LEU A 82 0.08 -7.02 -8.36
C LEU A 82 -0.52 -8.20 -9.14
N PHE A 83 -1.40 -7.93 -10.11
CA PHE A 83 -2.00 -8.99 -10.91
C PHE A 83 -0.97 -9.74 -11.76
N ARG A 84 0.08 -9.07 -12.23
CA ARG A 84 1.17 -9.71 -12.99
C ARG A 84 1.94 -10.68 -12.10
N LEU A 85 2.26 -10.31 -10.86
CA LEU A 85 2.94 -11.18 -9.90
C LEU A 85 2.06 -12.37 -9.50
N ILE A 86 0.77 -12.15 -9.23
CA ILE A 86 -0.18 -13.24 -8.93
C ILE A 86 -0.21 -14.27 -10.07
N ARG A 87 -0.25 -13.83 -11.33
CA ARG A 87 -0.18 -14.72 -12.50
C ARG A 87 1.20 -15.40 -12.64
N LEU A 88 2.28 -14.65 -12.42
CA LEU A 88 3.66 -15.16 -12.53
C LEU A 88 3.90 -16.35 -11.58
N PHE A 89 3.42 -16.23 -10.33
CA PHE A 89 3.51 -17.29 -9.32
C PHE A 89 2.41 -18.35 -9.43
N LYS A 90 1.55 -18.28 -10.48
CA LYS A 90 0.42 -19.21 -10.70
C LYS A 90 -0.53 -19.28 -9.49
N LEU A 91 -0.72 -18.16 -8.81
CA LEU A 91 -1.59 -18.05 -7.64
C LEU A 91 -3.02 -17.69 -8.09
N ARG A 92 -4.02 -18.14 -7.33
CA ARG A 92 -5.42 -17.76 -7.57
C ARG A 92 -5.70 -16.44 -6.85
N ALA A 93 -6.10 -15.41 -7.60
CA ALA A 93 -6.54 -14.15 -7.01
C ALA A 93 -7.78 -14.38 -6.13
N ASP A 94 -7.64 -14.10 -4.84
CA ASP A 94 -8.70 -14.19 -3.85
C ASP A 94 -9.31 -12.81 -3.57
N TRP A 95 -10.09 -12.73 -2.48
CA TRP A 95 -10.72 -11.48 -2.07
C TRP A 95 -9.69 -10.43 -1.60
N LEU A 96 -8.55 -10.85 -1.03
CA LEU A 96 -7.54 -9.94 -0.50
C LEU A 96 -6.88 -9.16 -1.64
N VAL A 97 -6.49 -9.84 -2.72
CA VAL A 97 -5.94 -9.19 -3.92
C VAL A 97 -6.92 -8.15 -4.47
N LYS A 98 -8.21 -8.49 -4.53
CA LYS A 98 -9.25 -7.60 -5.03
C LYS A 98 -9.46 -6.40 -4.12
N ALA A 99 -9.44 -6.59 -2.80
CA ALA A 99 -9.58 -5.53 -1.83
C ALA A 99 -8.42 -4.53 -1.95
N VAL A 100 -7.17 -5.00 -1.95
CA VAL A 100 -5.98 -4.15 -2.06
C VAL A 100 -5.93 -3.44 -3.42
N ALA A 101 -6.20 -4.14 -4.52
CA ALA A 101 -6.27 -3.51 -5.85
C ALA A 101 -7.39 -2.45 -5.92
N GLY A 102 -8.54 -2.72 -5.30
CA GLY A 102 -9.64 -1.76 -5.18
C GLY A 102 -9.24 -0.52 -4.39
N SER A 103 -8.51 -0.67 -3.29
CA SER A 103 -7.97 0.46 -2.52
C SER A 103 -7.04 1.33 -3.35
N TYR A 104 -6.13 0.74 -4.12
CA TYR A 104 -5.27 1.50 -5.04
C TYR A 104 -6.04 2.22 -6.14
N ALA A 105 -7.08 1.59 -6.69
CA ALA A 105 -7.95 2.27 -7.65
C ALA A 105 -8.65 3.48 -7.00
N MET A 106 -9.10 3.35 -5.75
CA MET A 106 -9.69 4.46 -5.01
C MET A 106 -8.68 5.58 -4.72
N TYR A 107 -7.44 5.25 -4.34
CA TYR A 107 -6.39 6.26 -4.17
C TYR A 107 -6.15 7.04 -5.45
N ALA A 108 -5.96 6.35 -6.58
CA ALA A 108 -5.76 7.01 -7.86
C ALA A 108 -6.92 7.96 -8.21
N LEU A 109 -8.17 7.54 -7.98
CA LEU A 109 -9.35 8.38 -8.21
C LEU A 109 -9.38 9.60 -7.28
N ILE A 110 -9.01 9.44 -6.00
CA ILE A 110 -8.93 10.55 -5.04
C ILE A 110 -7.84 11.54 -5.44
N GLN A 111 -6.67 11.06 -5.86
CA GLN A 111 -5.56 11.88 -6.34
C GLN A 111 -5.96 12.68 -7.58
N LEU A 112 -6.57 12.04 -8.57
CA LEU A 112 -7.05 12.70 -9.79
C LEU A 112 -8.18 13.70 -9.50
N SER A 113 -9.12 13.36 -8.63
CA SER A 113 -10.21 14.27 -8.24
C SER A 113 -9.67 15.51 -7.54
N ARG A 114 -8.65 15.32 -6.69
CA ARG A 114 -8.00 16.44 -6.00
C ARG A 114 -7.16 17.29 -6.95
N TYR A 115 -6.48 16.67 -7.92
CA TYR A 115 -5.79 17.40 -8.99
C TYR A 115 -6.78 18.29 -9.75
N ILE A 116 -7.93 17.76 -10.17
CA ILE A 116 -8.97 18.53 -10.88
C ILE A 116 -9.49 19.68 -10.02
N ASP A 117 -9.88 19.43 -8.77
CA ASP A 117 -10.36 20.45 -7.81
C ASP A 117 -9.34 21.58 -7.65
N ARG A 118 -8.05 21.24 -7.53
CA ARG A 118 -7.01 22.23 -7.26
C ARG A 118 -6.51 22.97 -8.50
N MET A 119 -6.41 22.28 -9.63
CA MET A 119 -5.65 22.76 -10.80
C MET A 119 -6.53 23.20 -11.97
N LEU A 120 -7.73 22.61 -12.11
CA LEU A 120 -8.65 22.96 -13.19
C LEU A 120 -9.79 23.85 -12.69
N LEU A 121 -10.25 23.64 -11.46
CA LEU A 121 -11.34 24.42 -10.86
C LEU A 121 -10.83 25.53 -9.95
N GLU A 122 -9.55 25.52 -9.58
CA GLU A 122 -8.92 26.45 -8.65
C GLU A 122 -9.64 26.54 -7.28
N THR A 123 -10.33 25.46 -6.89
CA THR A 123 -11.07 25.35 -5.64
C THR A 123 -10.28 24.57 -4.58
N ASN A 124 -10.85 24.51 -3.37
CA ASN A 124 -10.30 23.72 -2.26
C ASN A 124 -11.39 22.91 -1.55
N ILE A 125 -12.46 22.55 -2.25
CA ILE A 125 -13.63 21.91 -1.65
C ILE A 125 -13.26 20.50 -1.18
N LEU A 126 -12.44 19.78 -1.94
CA LEU A 126 -12.06 18.41 -1.65
C LEU A 126 -10.85 18.29 -0.71
N GLY A 127 -10.28 19.39 -0.21
CA GLY A 127 -9.01 19.36 0.51
C GLY A 127 -9.06 18.58 1.83
N ALA A 128 -10.12 18.78 2.62
CA ALA A 128 -10.32 18.05 3.86
C ALA A 128 -10.63 16.56 3.61
N PHE A 129 -11.50 16.28 2.63
CA PHE A 129 -11.85 14.93 2.22
C PHE A 129 -10.62 14.16 1.74
N TYR A 130 -9.81 14.74 0.86
CA TYR A 130 -8.56 14.16 0.36
C TYR A 130 -7.65 13.70 1.50
N ARG A 131 -7.32 14.61 2.44
CA ARG A 131 -6.40 14.28 3.56
C ARG A 131 -6.95 13.15 4.44
N ALA A 132 -8.23 13.22 4.79
CA ALA A 132 -8.85 12.21 5.62
C ALA A 132 -8.95 10.86 4.88
N ALA A 133 -9.33 10.86 3.61
CA ALA A 133 -9.53 9.65 2.83
C ALA A 133 -8.22 8.89 2.60
N ILE A 134 -7.13 9.58 2.25
CA ILE A 134 -5.82 8.93 2.07
C ILE A 134 -5.37 8.24 3.36
N ILE A 135 -5.39 8.95 4.48
CA ILE A 135 -4.95 8.40 5.78
C ILE A 135 -5.84 7.22 6.22
N ASN A 136 -7.16 7.38 6.14
CA ASN A 136 -8.09 6.36 6.61
C ASN A 136 -8.05 5.10 5.74
N LEU A 137 -8.00 5.24 4.42
CA LEU A 137 -7.85 4.07 3.54
C LEU A 137 -6.54 3.35 3.84
N ASN A 138 -5.45 4.06 4.15
CA ASN A 138 -4.17 3.40 4.41
C ASN A 138 -4.23 2.59 5.70
N ASN A 139 -4.75 3.20 6.75
CA ASN A 139 -4.97 2.52 8.03
C ASN A 139 -5.87 1.29 7.89
N ILE A 140 -6.92 1.37 7.06
CA ILE A 140 -7.80 0.22 6.78
C ILE A 140 -7.04 -0.91 6.08
N VAL A 141 -6.23 -0.60 5.05
CA VAL A 141 -5.44 -1.61 4.33
C VAL A 141 -4.41 -2.25 5.24
N VAL A 142 -3.66 -1.46 6.00
CA VAL A 142 -2.67 -1.97 6.96
C VAL A 142 -3.33 -2.85 8.01
N LEU A 143 -4.44 -2.40 8.61
CA LEU A 143 -5.18 -3.17 9.60
C LEU A 143 -5.68 -4.49 9.02
N MET A 144 -6.22 -4.48 7.81
CA MET A 144 -6.66 -5.69 7.10
C MET A 144 -5.51 -6.68 6.93
N LEU A 145 -4.32 -6.22 6.54
CA LEU A 145 -3.14 -7.07 6.38
C LEU A 145 -2.63 -7.63 7.72
N VAL A 146 -2.66 -6.84 8.79
CA VAL A 146 -2.32 -7.29 10.14
C VAL A 146 -3.31 -8.36 10.63
N CYS A 147 -4.62 -8.13 10.46
CA CYS A 147 -5.63 -9.13 10.81
C CYS A 147 -5.44 -10.42 10.00
N TYR A 148 -5.15 -10.31 8.71
CA TYR A 148 -4.89 -11.48 7.85
C TYR A 148 -3.65 -12.26 8.32
N LEU A 149 -2.55 -11.57 8.68
CA LEU A 149 -1.37 -12.20 9.27
C LEU A 149 -1.73 -13.02 10.51
N ILE A 150 -2.49 -12.44 11.44
CA ILE A 150 -2.87 -13.12 12.69
C ILE A 150 -3.62 -14.42 12.39
N LEU A 151 -4.56 -14.39 11.44
CA LEU A 151 -5.31 -15.58 11.02
C LEU A 151 -4.41 -16.67 10.43
N GLU A 152 -3.46 -16.30 9.57
CA GLU A 152 -2.47 -17.22 8.99
C GLU A 152 -1.57 -17.85 10.06
N LEU A 153 -1.07 -17.04 11.02
CA LEU A 153 -0.23 -17.51 12.12
C LEU A 153 -0.97 -18.52 13.00
N VAL A 154 -2.24 -18.25 13.35
CA VAL A 154 -3.08 -19.21 14.07
C VAL A 154 -3.25 -20.50 13.27
N GLY A 155 -3.41 -20.40 11.95
CA GLY A 155 -3.46 -21.55 11.04
C GLY A 155 -2.18 -22.40 11.09
N PHE A 156 -1.01 -21.76 11.05
CA PHE A 156 0.28 -22.46 11.13
C PHE A 156 0.48 -23.19 12.46
N VAL A 157 0.13 -22.55 13.59
CA VAL A 157 0.24 -23.16 14.91
C VAL A 157 -0.68 -24.38 15.04
N ARG A 158 -1.93 -24.28 14.57
CA ARG A 158 -2.89 -25.40 14.59
C ARG A 158 -2.38 -26.59 13.77
N LYS A 159 -1.90 -26.33 12.55
CA LYS A 159 -1.36 -27.39 11.68
C LYS A 159 -0.17 -28.11 12.33
N LYS A 160 0.77 -27.35 12.90
CA LYS A 160 1.92 -27.92 13.61
C LYS A 160 1.50 -28.81 14.79
N HIS A 161 0.46 -28.44 15.53
CA HIS A 161 -0.02 -29.23 16.66
C HIS A 161 -0.69 -30.54 16.20
N SER A 162 -1.46 -30.52 15.10
CA SER A 162 -2.07 -31.72 14.53
C SER A 162 -1.04 -32.73 14.02
N ASP A 163 0.07 -32.26 13.43
CA ASP A 163 1.13 -33.14 12.92
C ASP A 163 1.89 -33.87 14.05
N THR A 164 1.98 -33.27 15.26
CA THR A 164 2.67 -33.88 16.42
C THR A 164 1.86 -35.00 17.08
N GLN A 165 0.53 -35.00 16.99
CA GLN A 165 -0.34 -36.00 17.66
C GLN A 165 -0.40 -37.36 16.92
N ILE A 166 0.25 -37.48 15.77
CA ILE A 166 0.25 -38.69 14.93
C ILE A 166 1.45 -39.61 15.26
N TYR A 167 2.34 -39.18 16.15
CA TYR A 167 3.52 -39.92 16.61
C TYR A 167 3.40 -40.29 18.09
#